data_AF-A0A4Q3WQL0-F1
#
_entry.id   AF-A0A4Q3WQL0-F1
#
_cell.length_a   1.000
_cell.length_b   1.000
_cell.length_c   1.000
_cell.angle_alpha   90.00
_cell.angle_beta   90.00
_cell.angle_gamma   90.00
#
_symmetry.space_group_name_H-M   'P 1'
#
loop_
_entity.id
_entity.type
_entity.pdbx_description
1 polymer ?
#
loop_
_entity_poly.entity_id
_entity_poly.type
_entity_poly.pdbx_seq_one_letter_code
_entity_poly.pdbx_strand_id
1 'polypeptide(L)'
;MNIKPSTLVSDDLSRQLEVAHVEFTVGRVQGIAERPGNPYDAHVTHFGNGVALTANLPLDWVNTIHILGQPDMAEVKRIVATYHALKRLVRLEIL
;
A
#
# COMPACT_ATOMS: atom_id res chain seq x y z
N MET A 1 7.55 26.71 -33.23
CA MET A 1 7.55 25.46 -32.45
C MET A 1 6.60 25.67 -31.28
N ASN A 2 5.36 25.19 -31.37
CA ASN A 2 4.37 25.32 -30.29
C ASN A 2 4.73 24.33 -29.19
N ILE A 3 5.35 24.81 -28.12
CA ILE A 3 5.54 24.03 -26.90
C ILE A 3 4.14 23.91 -26.29
N LYS A 4 3.53 22.72 -26.36
CA LYS A 4 2.34 22.42 -25.54
C LYS A 4 2.74 22.67 -24.09
N PRO A 5 2.00 23.48 -23.31
CA PRO A 5 2.27 23.59 -21.89
C PRO A 5 2.15 22.18 -21.31
N SER A 6 3.22 21.68 -20.69
CA SER A 6 3.10 20.50 -19.85
C SER A 6 2.19 20.90 -18.70
N THR A 7 0.99 20.34 -18.64
CA THR A 7 0.12 20.52 -17.49
C THR A 7 0.83 19.86 -16.30
N LEU A 8 1.55 20.66 -15.52
CA LEU A 8 2.09 20.23 -14.24
C LEU A 8 0.89 19.78 -13.40
N VAL A 9 0.90 18.53 -12.97
CA VAL A 9 -0.06 18.01 -12.00
C VAL A 9 0.11 18.85 -10.73
N SER A 10 -0.98 19.43 -10.23
CA SER A 10 -0.91 20.18 -8.98
C SER A 10 -0.58 19.23 -7.84
N ASP A 11 0.12 19.71 -6.81
CA ASP A 11 0.42 18.92 -5.62
C ASP A 11 -0.84 18.31 -4.99
N ASP A 12 -1.96 19.03 -5.04
CA ASP A 12 -3.25 18.52 -4.57
C ASP A 12 -3.77 17.36 -5.42
N LEU A 13 -3.64 17.42 -6.75
CA LEU A 13 -4.05 16.33 -7.63
C LEU A 13 -3.12 15.11 -7.46
N SER A 14 -1.81 15.31 -7.31
CA SER A 14 -0.87 14.23 -7.00
C SER A 14 -1.26 13.51 -5.72
N ARG A 15 -1.50 14.27 -4.64
CA ARG A 15 -1.95 13.73 -3.35
C ARG A 15 -3.27 12.97 -3.47
N GLN A 16 -4.23 13.49 -4.25
CA GLN A 16 -5.50 12.77 -4.48
C GLN A 16 -5.29 11.44 -5.21
N LEU A 17 -4.38 11.38 -6.18
CA LEU A 17 -4.06 10.15 -6.91
C LEU A 17 -3.35 9.13 -6.02
N GLU A 18 -2.42 9.56 -5.18
CA GLU A 18 -1.72 8.70 -4.20
C GLU A 18 -2.72 8.10 -3.20
N VAL A 19 -3.61 8.92 -2.63
CA VAL A 19 -4.69 8.45 -1.74
C VAL A 19 -5.59 7.46 -2.45
N ALA A 20 -6.06 7.79 -3.67
CA ALA A 20 -6.94 6.90 -4.42
C ALA A 20 -6.28 5.56 -4.77
N HIS A 21 -4.96 5.55 -5.03
CA HIS A 21 -4.20 4.32 -5.23
C HIS A 21 -4.20 3.43 -3.98
N VAL A 22 -3.96 4.02 -2.81
CA VAL A 22 -3.97 3.31 -1.53
C VAL A 22 -5.37 2.78 -1.21
N GLU A 23 -6.41 3.61 -1.37
CA GLU A 23 -7.79 3.19 -1.12
C GLU A 23 -8.24 2.04 -2.02
N PHE A 24 -7.86 2.09 -3.30
CA PHE A 24 -8.15 1.02 -4.25
C PHE A 24 -7.47 -0.31 -3.87
N THR A 25 -6.19 -0.28 -3.51
CA THR A 25 -5.44 -1.49 -3.13
C THR A 25 -5.94 -2.06 -1.80
N VAL A 26 -6.23 -1.19 -0.81
CA VAL A 26 -6.87 -1.56 0.45
C VAL A 26 -8.21 -2.25 0.20
N GLY A 27 -9.11 -1.63 -0.59
CA GLY A 27 -10.42 -2.18 -0.88
C GLY A 27 -10.36 -3.56 -1.53
N ARG A 28 -9.37 -3.79 -2.41
CA ARG A 28 -9.15 -5.11 -3.02
C ARG A 28 -8.72 -6.16 -2.01
N VAL A 29 -7.75 -5.86 -1.15
CA VAL A 29 -7.26 -6.82 -0.14
C VAL A 29 -8.33 -7.07 0.92
N GLN A 30 -9.06 -6.04 1.32
CA GLN A 30 -10.20 -6.14 2.24
C GLN A 30 -11.29 -7.08 1.68
N GLY A 31 -11.66 -6.93 0.41
CA GLY A 31 -12.62 -7.84 -0.23
C GLY A 31 -12.14 -9.29 -0.32
N ILE A 32 -10.81 -9.53 -0.36
CA ILE A 32 -10.24 -10.88 -0.28
C ILE A 32 -10.34 -11.42 1.16
N ALA A 33 -10.02 -10.59 2.14
CA ALA A 33 -10.07 -10.92 3.57
C ALA A 33 -11.49 -11.28 4.04
N GLU A 34 -12.52 -10.64 3.47
CA GLU A 34 -13.93 -10.85 3.78
C GLU A 34 -14.52 -12.16 3.24
N ARG A 35 -13.77 -12.91 2.41
CA ARG A 35 -14.23 -14.22 1.92
C ARG A 35 -14.33 -15.19 3.12
N PRO A 36 -15.36 -16.07 3.16
CA PRO A 36 -15.54 -17.02 4.26
C PRO A 36 -14.26 -17.81 4.58
N GLY A 37 -13.81 -17.75 5.83
CA GLY A 37 -12.61 -18.44 6.30
C GLY A 37 -11.27 -17.79 5.92
N ASN A 38 -11.28 -16.60 5.30
CA ASN A 38 -10.09 -15.87 4.84
C ASN A 38 -9.05 -16.80 4.18
N PRO A 39 -9.40 -17.44 3.04
CA PRO A 39 -8.62 -18.54 2.47
C PRO A 39 -7.20 -18.17 2.04
N TYR A 40 -6.91 -16.86 1.93
CA TYR A 40 -5.61 -16.35 1.55
C TYR A 40 -4.89 -15.66 2.70
N ASP A 41 -5.39 -15.73 3.94
CA ASP A 41 -4.78 -15.07 5.09
C ASP A 41 -4.46 -13.58 4.77
N ALA A 42 -5.46 -12.92 4.19
CA ALA A 42 -5.37 -11.53 3.77
C ALA A 42 -5.67 -10.59 4.94
N HIS A 43 -4.82 -9.58 5.14
CA HIS A 43 -4.99 -8.58 6.20
C HIS A 43 -4.62 -7.19 5.71
N VAL A 44 -5.37 -6.20 6.19
CA VAL A 44 -5.07 -4.78 6.05
C VAL A 44 -4.76 -4.23 7.44
N THR A 45 -3.56 -3.67 7.63
CA THR A 45 -3.14 -3.07 8.90
C THR A 45 -2.77 -1.61 8.69
N HIS A 46 -3.55 -0.69 9.26
CA HIS A 46 -3.26 0.75 9.23
C HIS A 46 -2.30 1.13 10.36
N PHE A 47 -1.39 2.05 10.09
CA PHE A 47 -0.41 2.54 11.06
C PHE A 47 0.12 3.90 10.63
N GLY A 48 0.26 4.87 11.54
CA GLY A 48 0.72 6.23 11.18
C GLY A 48 0.06 6.78 9.90
N ASN A 49 0.90 7.10 8.91
CA ASN A 49 0.53 7.54 7.56
C ASN A 49 0.61 6.43 6.50
N GLY A 50 0.58 5.16 6.91
CA GLY A 50 0.73 4.01 6.04
C GLY A 50 -0.27 2.88 6.27
N VAL A 51 -0.26 1.95 5.33
CA VAL A 51 -1.07 0.73 5.39
C VAL A 51 -0.24 -0.45 4.89
N ALA A 52 -0.28 -1.53 5.65
CA ALA A 52 0.35 -2.80 5.33
C ALA A 52 -0.70 -3.76 4.81
N LEU A 53 -0.49 -4.24 3.59
CA LEU A 53 -1.33 -5.22 2.92
C LEU A 53 -0.60 -6.57 2.95
N THR A 54 -1.21 -7.61 3.50
CA THR A 54 -0.63 -8.96 3.50
C THR A 54 -1.61 -9.93 2.88
N ALA A 55 -1.14 -10.90 2.10
CA ALA A 55 -1.93 -12.05 1.66
C ALA A 55 -1.01 -13.18 1.15
N ASN A 56 -1.45 -14.42 1.28
CA ASN A 56 -0.84 -15.61 0.67
C ASN A 56 -1.27 -15.76 -0.80
N LEU A 57 -0.88 -14.77 -1.62
CA LEU A 57 -1.15 -14.73 -3.06
C LEU A 57 0.14 -14.35 -3.82
N PRO A 58 0.38 -14.92 -5.01
CA PRO A 58 1.53 -14.59 -5.84
C PRO A 58 1.24 -13.34 -6.71
N LEU A 59 0.87 -12.22 -6.09
CA LEU A 59 0.56 -10.96 -6.79
C LEU A 59 1.45 -9.84 -6.26
N ASP A 60 2.05 -9.07 -7.15
CA ASP A 60 3.08 -8.08 -6.78
C ASP A 60 2.54 -6.89 -5.96
N TRP A 61 1.23 -6.67 -5.99
CA TRP A 61 0.53 -5.62 -5.25
C TRP A 61 0.00 -6.11 -3.89
N VAL A 62 0.06 -7.42 -3.61
CA VAL A 62 -0.11 -7.91 -2.24
C VAL A 62 1.26 -8.00 -1.57
N ASN A 63 1.28 -7.99 -0.24
CA ASN A 63 2.52 -7.90 0.52
C ASN A 63 3.29 -6.59 0.28
N THR A 64 2.53 -5.49 0.28
CA THR A 64 3.06 -4.13 0.09
C THR A 64 2.69 -3.27 1.28
N ILE A 65 3.62 -2.41 1.67
CA ILE A 65 3.40 -1.31 2.60
C ILE A 65 3.33 -0.03 1.78
N HIS A 66 2.18 0.63 1.77
CA HIS A 66 2.03 1.96 1.19
C HIS A 66 2.17 3.01 2.30
N ILE A 67 2.91 4.07 2.05
CA ILE A 67 3.10 5.19 2.98
C ILE A 67 2.83 6.48 2.21
N LEU A 68 1.92 7.30 2.73
CA LEU A 68 1.62 8.61 2.18
C LEU A 68 2.48 9.67 2.86
N GLY A 69 3.47 10.21 2.15
CA GLY A 69 4.43 11.18 2.66
C GLY A 69 5.58 10.56 3.48
N GLN A 70 6.12 11.32 4.44
CA GLN A 70 7.35 10.94 5.14
C GLN A 70 7.15 9.73 6.07
N PRO A 71 7.91 8.63 5.92
CA PRO A 71 7.72 7.43 6.73
C PRO A 71 8.26 7.57 8.16
N ASP A 72 7.51 7.05 9.14
CA ASP A 72 8.06 6.69 10.46
C ASP A 72 8.84 5.36 10.34
N MET A 73 10.17 5.46 10.25
CA MET A 73 11.03 4.30 10.07
C MET A 73 11.01 3.31 11.24
N ALA A 74 10.65 3.73 12.46
CA ALA A 74 10.52 2.80 13.58
C ALA A 74 9.29 1.91 13.38
N GLU A 75 8.19 2.50 12.95
CA GLU A 75 6.96 1.78 12.70
C GLU A 75 7.06 0.89 11.44
N VAL A 76 7.67 1.39 10.37
CA VAL A 76 7.94 0.58 9.16
C VAL A 76 8.77 -0.65 9.51
N LYS A 77 9.82 -0.52 10.31
CA LYS A 77 10.63 -1.67 10.75
C LYS A 77 9.81 -2.69 11.55
N ARG A 78 8.92 -2.22 12.43
CA ARG A 78 8.02 -3.09 13.20
C ARG A 78 7.09 -3.88 12.26
N ILE A 79 6.52 -3.22 11.27
CA ILE A 79 5.62 -3.86 10.30
C ILE A 79 6.39 -4.85 9.40
N VAL A 80 7.56 -4.47 8.89
CA VAL A 80 8.41 -5.36 8.07
C VAL A 80 8.79 -6.63 8.83
N ALA A 81 9.02 -6.56 10.15
CA ALA A 81 9.27 -7.74 10.97
C ALA A 81 8.10 -8.75 10.94
N THR A 82 6.85 -8.29 10.84
CA THR A 82 5.68 -9.16 10.68
C THR A 82 5.75 -9.95 9.36
N TYR A 83 6.16 -9.32 8.26
CA TYR A 83 6.32 -10.02 6.98
C TYR A 83 7.42 -11.09 7.04
N HIS A 84 8.54 -10.78 7.71
CA HIS A 84 9.60 -11.76 7.94
C HIS A 84 9.13 -12.96 8.76
N ALA A 85 8.35 -12.73 9.83
CA ALA A 85 7.77 -13.81 10.63
C ALA A 85 6.84 -14.72 9.80
N LEU A 86 6.12 -14.13 8.85
CA LEU A 86 5.26 -14.85 7.90
C LEU A 86 6.02 -15.47 6.72
N LYS A 87 7.36 -15.30 6.64
CA LYS A 87 8.21 -15.70 5.50
C LYS A 87 7.73 -15.12 4.16
N ARG A 88 7.21 -13.91 4.17
CA ARG A 88 6.74 -13.17 2.99
C ARG A 88 7.75 -12.08 2.63
N LEU A 89 8.01 -11.91 1.33
CA LEU A 89 8.72 -10.74 0.84
C LEU A 89 7.77 -9.54 0.90
N VAL A 90 8.29 -8.38 1.28
CA VAL A 90 7.51 -7.15 1.39
C VAL A 90 8.09 -6.08 0.49
N ARG A 91 7.21 -5.37 -0.22
CA ARG A 91 7.54 -4.15 -0.96
C ARG A 91 7.18 -2.93 -0.13
N LEU A 92 8.02 -1.90 -0.18
CA LEU A 92 7.74 -0.60 0.40
C LEU A 92 7.49 0.41 -0.73
N GLU A 93 6.37 1.10 -0.68
CA GLU A 93 6.01 2.18 -1.60
C GLU A 93 5.79 3.46 -0.78
N ILE A 94 6.65 4.44 -1.00
CA ILE A 94 6.53 5.79 -0.43
C ILE A 94 5.96 6.66 -1.54
N LEU A 95 4.76 7.16 -1.29
CA LEU A 95 3.94 7.95 -2.20
C LEU A 95 3.99 9.41 -1.74
#